data_AF-A0A542SFT5-F1
#
_entry.id   AF-A0A542SFT5-F1
#
_cell.length_a   1.000
_cell.length_b   1.000
_cell.length_c   1.000
_cell.angle_alpha   90.00
_cell.angle_beta   90.00
_cell.angle_gamma   90.00
#
_symmetry.space_group_name_H-M   'P 1'
#
loop_
_entity.id
_entity.type
_entity.pdbx_description
1 polymer ?
#
loop_
_entity_poly.entity_id
_entity_poly.type
_entity_poly.pdbx_seq_one_letter_code
_entity_poly.pdbx_strand_id
1 'polypeptide(L)'
;MSYQFPPGGPEGSPGYQGSPGSPGGFPPPPPGPPPSRTPSAPGARGYGGTRRIDAGGFYPCLYRYTYVWLRNGRSFWFYPVYVSRNSVAGYRWRRYRWEYYGTDLDRISYFTC
;
A
#
# COMPACT_ATOMS: atom_id res chain seq x y z
N MET A 1 39.99 -6.32 -36.84
CA MET A 1 38.61 -6.48 -37.36
C MET A 1 37.66 -5.68 -36.49
N SER A 2 37.11 -4.60 -37.03
CA SER A 2 36.09 -3.74 -36.42
C SER A 2 34.70 -4.26 -36.74
N TYR A 3 33.84 -4.42 -35.73
CA TYR A 3 32.39 -4.51 -35.95
C TYR A 3 31.70 -3.26 -35.40
N GLN A 4 31.28 -2.46 -36.37
CA GLN A 4 30.38 -1.33 -36.29
C GLN A 4 28.95 -1.88 -36.14
N PHE A 5 28.18 -1.41 -35.16
CA PHE A 5 26.72 -1.55 -35.12
C PHE A 5 26.07 -0.17 -35.33
N PRO A 6 25.21 0.01 -36.34
CA PRO A 6 24.48 1.26 -36.60
C PRO A 6 23.09 1.33 -35.90
N PRO A 7 22.40 2.50 -35.94
CA PRO A 7 21.53 3.00 -34.87
C PRO A 7 20.02 2.97 -35.19
N GLY A 8 19.18 3.02 -34.14
CA GLY A 8 17.73 3.30 -34.20
C GLY A 8 16.99 2.69 -33.01
N GLY A 9 16.08 3.33 -32.29
CA GLY A 9 15.47 4.65 -32.36
C GLY A 9 14.79 4.97 -31.01
N PRO A 10 14.06 6.10 -30.87
CA PRO A 10 13.58 6.61 -29.59
C PRO A 10 12.15 6.12 -29.31
N GLU A 11 11.98 5.22 -28.35
CA GLU A 11 10.63 4.88 -27.85
C GLU A 11 10.47 5.43 -26.43
N GLY A 12 9.93 6.64 -26.38
CA GLY A 12 9.56 7.31 -25.15
C GLY A 12 8.49 6.51 -24.41
N SER A 13 8.86 5.97 -23.26
CA SER A 13 7.92 5.57 -22.22
C SER A 13 7.77 6.73 -21.23
N PRO A 14 6.57 7.33 -21.06
CA PRO A 14 6.39 8.49 -20.20
C PRO A 14 6.46 8.10 -18.72
N GLY A 15 7.38 8.74 -17.99
CA GLY A 15 7.19 9.06 -16.58
C GLY A 15 7.73 8.06 -15.55
N TYR A 16 9.01 7.74 -15.60
CA TYR A 16 9.74 7.31 -14.40
C TYR A 16 9.86 8.51 -13.45
N GLN A 17 9.00 8.59 -12.44
CA GLN A 17 9.25 9.37 -11.23
C GLN A 17 9.41 8.41 -10.03
N GLY A 18 10.33 7.45 -10.19
CA GLY A 18 10.88 6.72 -9.06
C GLY A 18 11.71 7.71 -8.24
N SER A 19 11.33 7.95 -6.99
CA SER A 19 12.14 8.75 -6.08
C SER A 19 13.54 8.13 -5.96
N PRO A 20 14.62 8.92 -6.02
CA PRO A 20 15.98 8.42 -5.94
C PRO A 20 16.20 7.69 -4.61
N GLY A 21 16.88 6.54 -4.72
CA GLY A 21 17.11 5.60 -3.63
C GLY A 21 17.54 6.29 -2.34
N SER A 22 16.84 5.96 -1.25
CA SER A 22 17.31 6.29 0.09
C SER A 22 18.31 5.21 0.52
N PRO A 23 19.59 5.57 0.76
CA PRO A 23 20.55 4.66 1.36
C PRO A 23 20.12 4.41 2.82
N GLY A 24 19.57 3.23 3.07
CA GLY A 24 18.98 2.84 4.38
C GLY A 24 17.45 2.87 4.45
N GLY A 25 16.75 2.84 3.31
CA GLY A 25 15.31 3.15 3.22
C GLY A 25 14.35 1.96 3.29
N PHE A 26 13.14 2.24 3.79
CA PHE A 26 11.97 1.36 3.77
C PHE A 26 11.70 0.74 2.38
N PRO A 27 11.03 -0.42 2.31
CA PRO A 27 10.67 -1.05 1.03
C PRO A 27 9.94 -0.08 0.10
N PRO A 28 10.14 -0.15 -1.22
CA PRO A 28 9.51 0.79 -2.15
C PRO A 28 7.97 0.71 -2.08
N PRO A 29 7.26 1.79 -2.48
CA PRO A 29 5.81 1.76 -2.66
C PRO A 29 5.41 0.75 -3.75
N PRO A 30 4.13 0.31 -3.77
CA PRO A 30 3.67 -0.66 -4.75
C PRO A 30 3.66 -0.12 -6.18
N PRO A 31 3.69 -1.01 -7.20
CA PRO A 31 3.66 -0.61 -8.59
C PRO A 31 2.25 -0.16 -9.02
N GLY A 32 2.09 1.15 -9.23
CA GLY A 32 0.87 1.72 -9.82
C GLY A 32 -0.26 2.01 -8.82
N PRO A 33 -1.42 2.47 -9.31
CA PRO A 33 -2.59 2.77 -8.47
C PRO A 33 -3.23 1.47 -7.90
N PRO A 34 -3.96 1.57 -6.79
CA PRO A 34 -4.73 0.45 -6.27
C PRO A 34 -5.94 0.12 -7.18
N PRO A 35 -6.63 -1.01 -6.94
CA PRO A 35 -7.86 -1.33 -7.64
C PRO A 35 -8.91 -0.21 -7.54
N SER A 36 -9.61 0.06 -8.64
CA SER A 36 -10.61 1.14 -8.71
C SER A 36 -11.87 0.84 -7.91
N ARG A 37 -12.22 -0.44 -7.73
CA ARG A 37 -13.38 -0.86 -6.94
C ARG A 37 -12.99 -1.06 -5.49
N THR A 38 -13.56 -0.26 -4.61
CA THR A 38 -13.45 -0.46 -3.17
C THR A 38 -14.25 -1.70 -2.78
N PRO A 39 -13.69 -2.63 -1.98
CA PRO A 39 -14.45 -3.77 -1.48
C PRO A 39 -15.64 -3.34 -0.64
N SER A 40 -16.71 -4.16 -0.63
CA SER A 40 -17.81 -3.97 0.32
C SER A 40 -17.30 -4.19 1.73
N ALA A 41 -17.52 -3.24 2.63
CA ALA A 41 -17.28 -3.49 4.03
C ALA A 41 -18.21 -4.63 4.49
N PRO A 42 -17.75 -5.59 5.30
CA PRO A 42 -18.61 -6.66 5.83
C PRO A 42 -19.71 -6.14 6.76
N GLY A 43 -19.63 -4.85 7.12
CA GLY A 43 -20.48 -4.20 8.09
C GLY A 43 -21.52 -3.27 7.49
N ALA A 44 -22.43 -3.78 6.66
CA ALA A 44 -23.81 -3.25 6.67
C ALA A 44 -24.50 -3.50 8.03
N ARG A 45 -23.87 -4.28 8.93
CA ARG A 45 -24.28 -4.54 10.32
C ARG A 45 -23.34 -3.92 11.37
N GLY A 46 -22.74 -2.78 11.05
CA GLY A 46 -21.97 -1.97 12.00
C GLY A 46 -20.52 -2.42 12.18
N TYR A 47 -19.60 -1.47 12.07
CA TYR A 47 -18.19 -1.57 12.50
C TYR A 47 -18.05 -1.68 14.04
N GLY A 48 -19.10 -2.18 14.72
CA GLY A 48 -19.38 -2.00 16.15
C GLY A 48 -19.03 -3.21 17.02
N GLY A 49 -18.19 -4.11 16.53
CA GLY A 49 -17.55 -5.09 17.40
C GLY A 49 -16.23 -4.54 17.92
N THR A 50 -15.97 -4.65 19.22
CA THR A 50 -14.65 -4.40 19.84
C THR A 50 -13.65 -5.50 19.42
N ARG A 51 -13.55 -5.80 18.12
CA ARG A 51 -12.57 -6.73 17.60
C ARG A 51 -11.23 -6.01 17.61
N ARG A 52 -10.32 -6.54 18.41
CA ARG A 52 -8.91 -6.17 18.32
C ARG A 52 -8.34 -6.86 17.08
N ILE A 53 -7.76 -6.08 16.19
CA ILE A 53 -6.95 -6.61 15.10
C ILE A 53 -5.55 -6.81 15.68
N ASP A 54 -5.02 -8.02 15.59
CA ASP A 54 -3.66 -8.34 16.04
C ASP A 54 -2.73 -8.52 14.84
N ALA A 55 -1.42 -8.42 15.08
CA ALA A 55 -0.38 -8.50 14.07
C ALA A 55 -0.52 -9.75 13.17
N GLY A 56 -0.86 -10.90 13.78
CA GLY A 56 -1.11 -12.17 13.12
C GLY A 56 -2.09 -12.09 11.95
N GLY A 57 -3.16 -11.31 12.10
CA GLY A 57 -4.17 -11.14 11.05
C GLY A 57 -3.69 -10.25 9.89
N PHE A 58 -2.72 -9.38 10.13
CA PHE A 58 -2.23 -8.42 9.14
C PHE A 58 -1.02 -8.93 8.34
N TYR A 59 -0.21 -9.83 8.90
CA TYR A 59 0.91 -10.47 8.20
C TYR A 59 0.58 -10.99 6.79
N PRO A 60 -0.54 -11.70 6.52
CA PRO A 60 -0.85 -12.17 5.17
C PRO A 60 -1.18 -11.05 4.15
N CYS A 61 -1.35 -9.81 4.63
CA CYS A 61 -1.59 -8.65 3.79
C CYS A 61 -0.31 -7.86 3.45
N LEU A 62 0.84 -8.22 4.04
CA LEU A 62 2.14 -7.61 3.69
C LEU A 62 2.39 -7.68 2.19
N TYR A 63 2.84 -6.57 1.63
CA TYR A 63 3.15 -6.40 0.20
C TYR A 63 1.94 -6.64 -0.74
N ARG A 64 0.71 -6.47 -0.23
CA ARG A 64 -0.54 -6.62 -1.01
C ARG A 64 -1.43 -5.39 -0.87
N TYR A 65 -2.21 -5.11 -1.92
CA TYR A 65 -3.23 -4.05 -1.87
C TYR A 65 -4.29 -4.41 -0.83
N THR A 66 -4.31 -3.64 0.24
CA THR A 66 -5.19 -3.84 1.39
C THR A 66 -6.12 -2.66 1.51
N TYR A 67 -7.43 -2.89 1.53
CA TYR A 67 -8.38 -1.84 1.88
C TYR A 67 -8.61 -1.85 3.39
N VAL A 68 -8.44 -0.71 4.05
CA VAL A 68 -8.56 -0.58 5.51
C VAL A 68 -9.69 0.38 5.87
N TRP A 69 -10.42 0.02 6.93
CA TRP A 69 -11.45 0.86 7.55
C TRP A 69 -11.03 1.16 8.98
N LEU A 70 -10.74 2.43 9.24
CA LEU A 70 -10.37 2.90 10.57
C LEU A 70 -11.63 3.14 11.43
N ARG A 71 -11.45 3.06 12.75
CA ARG A 71 -12.50 3.32 13.74
C ARG A 71 -13.05 4.75 13.70
N ASN A 72 -12.27 5.71 13.20
CA ASN A 72 -12.70 7.10 13.01
C ASN A 72 -13.51 7.32 11.72
N GLY A 73 -13.95 6.25 11.04
CA GLY A 73 -14.74 6.31 9.82
C GLY A 73 -13.94 6.53 8.53
N ARG A 74 -12.61 6.72 8.62
CA ARG A 74 -11.76 6.87 7.44
C ARG A 74 -11.48 5.51 6.81
N SER A 75 -11.55 5.43 5.49
CA SER A 75 -11.13 4.26 4.73
C SER A 75 -10.25 4.63 3.55
N PHE A 76 -9.32 3.75 3.21
CA PHE A 76 -8.36 3.98 2.13
C PHE A 76 -7.70 2.68 1.70
N TRP A 77 -7.12 2.70 0.49
CA TRP A 77 -6.16 1.70 0.08
C TRP A 77 -4.84 1.88 0.80
N PHE A 78 -4.29 0.77 1.25
CA PHE A 78 -3.08 0.67 2.05
C PHE A 78 -2.22 -0.48 1.52
N TYR A 79 -0.91 -0.28 1.52
CA TYR A 79 0.08 -1.25 1.10
C TYR A 79 1.06 -1.43 2.26
N PRO A 80 0.79 -2.39 3.17
CA PRO A 80 1.61 -2.61 4.34
C PRO A 80 2.95 -3.23 3.92
N VAL A 81 4.04 -2.68 4.46
CA VAL A 81 5.40 -3.18 4.22
C VAL A 81 6.08 -3.64 5.51
N TYR A 82 5.51 -3.28 6.66
CA TYR A 82 6.02 -3.64 7.96
C TYR A 82 4.88 -3.78 8.98
N VAL A 83 4.93 -4.84 9.78
CA VAL A 83 3.99 -5.09 10.89
C VAL A 83 4.81 -5.33 12.15
N SER A 84 4.49 -4.61 13.22
CA SER A 84 5.01 -4.81 14.57
C SER A 84 3.95 -5.52 15.44
N ARG A 85 4.21 -5.67 16.75
CA ARG A 85 3.24 -6.27 17.69
C ARG A 85 1.88 -5.56 17.73
N ASN A 86 1.87 -4.24 17.59
CA ASN A 86 0.68 -3.40 17.79
C ASN A 86 0.49 -2.34 16.70
N SER A 87 1.37 -2.25 15.72
CA SER A 87 1.31 -1.27 14.65
C SER A 87 1.60 -1.86 13.28
N VAL A 88 1.12 -1.18 12.24
CA VAL A 88 1.42 -1.48 10.86
C VAL A 88 1.86 -0.21 10.15
N ALA A 89 2.88 -0.34 9.30
CA ALA A 89 3.42 0.73 8.48
C ALA A 89 3.52 0.31 7.01
N GLY A 90 3.43 1.29 6.13
CA GLY A 90 3.39 1.10 4.69
C GLY A 90 3.02 2.36 3.97
N TYR A 91 2.29 2.20 2.86
CA TYR A 91 1.88 3.31 2.01
C TYR A 91 0.36 3.38 1.91
N ARG A 92 -0.23 4.55 2.10
CA ARG A 92 -1.66 4.79 1.85
C ARG A 92 -1.85 5.50 0.52
N TRP A 93 -2.94 5.19 -0.17
CA TRP A 93 -3.34 5.89 -1.38
C TRP A 93 -4.10 7.17 -1.02
N ARG A 94 -3.62 8.31 -1.49
CA ARG A 94 -4.29 9.61 -1.30
C ARG A 94 -3.93 10.53 -2.45
N ARG A 95 -4.92 11.24 -3.02
CA ARG A 95 -4.70 12.23 -4.10
C ARG A 95 -3.82 11.67 -5.24
N TYR A 96 -4.16 10.46 -5.70
CA TYR A 96 -3.46 9.77 -6.80
C TYR A 96 -1.99 9.41 -6.56
N ARG A 97 -1.56 9.32 -5.29
CA ARG A 97 -0.20 8.91 -4.93
C ARG A 97 -0.18 8.02 -3.69
N TRP A 98 0.90 7.26 -3.57
CA TRP A 98 1.27 6.52 -2.37
C TRP A 98 2.03 7.45 -1.41
N GLU A 99 1.50 7.62 -0.20
CA GLU A 99 2.13 8.37 0.90
C GLU A 99 2.50 7.40 2.02
N TYR A 100 3.70 7.50 2.58
CA TYR A 100 4.07 6.70 3.75
C TYR A 100 3.10 6.96 4.91
N TYR A 101 2.69 5.89 5.58
CA TYR A 101 1.69 5.93 6.63
C TYR A 101 1.90 4.78 7.62
N GLY A 102 1.79 5.10 8.90
CA GLY A 102 1.76 4.12 10.00
C GLY A 102 0.54 4.35 10.88
N THR A 103 0.00 3.26 11.42
CA THR A 103 -1.10 3.30 12.38
C THR A 103 -1.02 2.14 13.35
N ASP A 104 -1.57 2.34 14.54
CA ASP A 104 -1.82 1.26 15.48
C ASP A 104 -2.93 0.34 14.95
N LEU A 105 -2.79 -0.97 15.22
CA LEU A 105 -3.76 -1.98 14.80
C LEU A 105 -5.09 -1.82 15.52
N ASP A 106 -5.10 -1.25 16.74
CA ASP A 106 -6.34 -0.95 17.46
C ASP A 106 -7.19 0.11 16.75
N ARG A 107 -6.59 0.96 15.90
CA ARG A 107 -7.33 1.97 15.13
C ARG A 107 -8.02 1.37 13.91
N ILE A 108 -7.70 0.14 13.54
CA ILE A 108 -8.30 -0.56 12.40
C ILE A 108 -9.55 -1.31 12.91
N SER A 109 -10.70 -1.04 12.31
CA SER A 109 -11.94 -1.78 12.58
C SER A 109 -12.06 -3.02 11.70
N TYR A 110 -11.68 -2.88 10.44
CA TYR A 110 -11.75 -3.94 9.44
C TYR A 110 -10.70 -3.72 8.34
N PHE A 111 -10.30 -4.79 7.68
CA PHE A 111 -9.40 -4.74 6.55
C PHE A 111 -9.66 -5.92 5.61
N THR A 112 -9.28 -5.77 4.34
CA THR A 112 -9.23 -6.87 3.37
C THR A 112 -8.04 -6.69 2.46
N CYS A 113 -7.24 -7.73 2.36
CA CYS A 113 -6.42 -8.04 1.19
C CYS A 113 -7.06 -9.28 0.52
#